data_AF-U6KJK6-F1
#
_entry.id   AF-U6KJK6-F1
#
_cell.length_a   1.000
_cell.length_b   1.000
_cell.length_c   1.000
_cell.angle_alpha   90.00
_cell.angle_beta   90.00
_cell.angle_gamma   90.00
#
_symmetry.space_group_name_H-M   'P 1'
#
loop_
_entity.id
_entity.type
_entity.pdbx_description
1 polymer ?
#
loop_
_entity_poly.entity_id
_entity_poly.type
_entity_poly.pdbx_seq_one_letter_code
_entity_poly.pdbx_strand_id
1 'polypeptide(L)'
;MVEMFYCVLPDVGVGALKQSAKASEGPAKSTEIHQQDFYNSIVTQCFAACTCVDVYACPPPNVTLELQSLGFPAQQTGGDIRFVPEFCGSRDKEWVAAEMRRIFTSCFYFDVEFKLRLSKVGLSLVLRRSLHPHIASYLVGSEQMQ
;
A
#
# COMPACT_ATOMS: atom_id res chain seq x y z
N MET A 1 -1.12 8.68 -8.45
CA MET A 1 -0.93 8.18 -7.07
C MET A 1 -2.03 8.75 -6.20
N VAL A 2 -2.57 7.96 -5.29
CA VAL A 2 -3.57 8.37 -4.31
C VAL A 2 -3.02 8.10 -2.91
N GLU A 3 -2.91 9.14 -2.10
CA GLU A 3 -2.46 9.06 -0.71
C GLU A 3 -3.70 8.98 0.20
N MET A 4 -3.84 7.89 0.96
CA MET A 4 -4.98 7.70 1.88
C MET A 4 -4.54 7.77 3.32
N PHE A 5 -5.07 8.73 4.08
CA PHE A 5 -4.78 8.90 5.50
C PHE A 5 -5.99 8.48 6.35
N TYR A 6 -5.80 7.47 7.20
CA TYR A 6 -6.82 6.93 8.10
C TYR A 6 -6.40 7.12 9.55
N CYS A 7 -7.19 7.91 10.29
CA CYS A 7 -7.10 7.95 11.75
C CYS A 7 -8.20 7.12 12.43
N VAL A 8 -9.23 6.73 11.67
CA VAL A 8 -10.39 5.97 12.16
C VAL A 8 -10.80 4.93 11.11
N LEU A 9 -11.50 3.89 11.57
CA LEU A 9 -12.03 2.87 10.68
C LEU A 9 -13.17 3.49 9.87
N PRO A 10 -13.16 3.42 8.52
CA PRO A 10 -14.27 3.92 7.73
C PRO A 10 -15.48 3.03 7.97
N ASP A 11 -16.48 3.53 8.69
CA ASP A 11 -17.70 2.82 9.07
C ASP A 11 -18.94 3.28 8.30
N VAL A 12 -18.77 4.24 7.38
CA VAL A 12 -19.82 4.77 6.51
C VAL A 12 -19.40 4.67 5.04
N GLY A 13 -20.35 4.33 4.17
CA GLY A 13 -20.16 4.25 2.72
C GLY A 13 -20.10 2.82 2.18
N VAL A 14 -19.83 2.70 0.87
CA VAL A 14 -19.87 1.41 0.16
C VAL A 14 -18.77 0.45 0.61
N GLY A 15 -17.62 0.98 1.02
CA GLY A 15 -16.49 0.22 1.57
C GLY A 15 -16.42 0.23 3.10
N ALA A 16 -17.55 0.44 3.79
CA ALA A 16 -17.56 0.51 5.25
C ALA A 16 -17.09 -0.80 5.87
N LEU A 17 -16.13 -0.69 6.79
CA LEU A 17 -15.58 -1.77 7.59
C LEU A 17 -16.19 -1.74 8.99
N LYS A 18 -16.44 -2.93 9.52
CA LYS A 18 -16.93 -3.09 10.89
C LYS A 18 -15.79 -3.59 11.77
N GLN A 19 -15.74 -3.10 13.00
CA GLN A 19 -14.83 -3.68 13.98
C GLN A 19 -15.21 -5.16 14.16
N SER A 20 -14.25 -6.05 13.90
CA SER A 20 -14.40 -7.46 14.19
C SER A 20 -14.61 -7.63 15.69
N ALA A 21 -15.76 -8.18 16.09
CA ALA A 21 -16.05 -8.51 17.49
C ALA A 21 -15.16 -9.65 18.04
N LYS A 22 -14.28 -10.24 17.21
CA LYS A 22 -13.41 -11.36 17.59
C LYS A 22 -12.08 -10.90 18.21
N ALA A 23 -12.13 -9.97 19.16
CA ALA A 23 -10.97 -9.63 19.98
C ALA A 23 -10.58 -10.74 20.99
N SER A 24 -11.22 -11.92 20.94
CA SER A 24 -11.08 -12.99 21.94
C SER A 24 -10.34 -14.25 21.47
N GLU A 25 -9.86 -14.34 20.22
CA GLU A 25 -9.18 -15.55 19.72
C GLU A 25 -7.73 -15.28 19.27
N GLY A 26 -6.88 -14.89 20.21
CA GLY A 26 -5.41 -14.94 20.08
C GLY A 26 -4.80 -14.22 18.86
N PRO A 27 -3.49 -14.36 18.62
CA PRO A 27 -2.80 -13.78 17.47
C PRO A 27 -3.03 -14.65 16.22
N ALA A 28 -4.29 -14.90 15.87
CA ALA A 28 -4.60 -15.46 14.57
C ALA A 28 -4.36 -14.36 13.53
N LYS A 29 -3.30 -14.54 12.73
CA LYS A 29 -3.07 -13.78 11.50
C LYS A 29 -4.26 -14.01 10.57
N SER A 30 -5.35 -13.29 10.78
CA SER A 30 -6.45 -13.23 9.82
C SER A 30 -5.88 -12.65 8.53
N THR A 31 -5.71 -13.51 7.53
CA THR A 31 -5.43 -13.11 6.14
C THR A 31 -6.71 -12.72 5.41
N GLU A 32 -7.84 -12.68 6.12
CA GLU A 32 -9.13 -12.33 5.55
C GLU A 32 -9.19 -10.84 5.28
N ILE A 33 -9.52 -10.50 4.03
CA ILE A 33 -9.82 -9.15 3.61
C ILE A 33 -11.34 -8.99 3.69
N HIS A 34 -11.82 -8.21 4.64
CA HIS A 34 -13.23 -7.83 4.67
C HIS A 34 -13.55 -6.91 3.50
N GLN A 35 -14.77 -7.01 2.96
CA GLN A 35 -15.17 -6.28 1.75
C GLN A 35 -14.24 -6.56 0.55
N GLN A 36 -13.72 -7.78 0.42
CA GLN A 36 -12.74 -8.15 -0.61
C GLN A 36 -13.20 -7.82 -2.03
N ASP A 37 -14.46 -8.09 -2.38
CA ASP A 37 -14.99 -7.80 -3.72
C ASP A 37 -14.98 -6.30 -4.04
N PHE A 38 -15.33 -5.46 -3.05
CA PHE A 38 -15.25 -4.01 -3.18
C PHE A 38 -13.80 -3.57 -3.39
N TYR A 39 -12.86 -4.01 -2.55
CA TYR A 39 -11.46 -3.61 -2.69
C TYR A 39 -10.81 -4.17 -3.96
N ASN A 40 -11.19 -5.36 -4.42
CA ASN A 40 -10.78 -5.89 -5.74
C ASN A 40 -11.29 -5.03 -6.89
N SER A 41 -12.52 -4.50 -6.80
CA SER A 41 -13.04 -3.54 -7.78
C SER A 41 -12.19 -2.26 -7.80
N ILE A 42 -11.84 -1.72 -6.63
CA ILE A 42 -10.95 -0.55 -6.53
C ILE A 42 -9.59 -0.84 -7.16
N VAL A 43 -8.97 -1.98 -6.82
CA VAL A 43 -7.69 -2.41 -7.39
C VAL A 43 -7.77 -2.52 -8.92
N THR A 44 -8.84 -3.10 -9.46
CA THR A 44 -9.05 -3.20 -10.91
C THR A 44 -9.12 -1.83 -11.57
N GLN A 45 -9.82 -0.87 -10.95
CA GLN A 45 -9.89 0.51 -11.44
C GLN A 45 -8.54 1.21 -11.36
N CYS A 46 -7.78 1.00 -10.28
CA CYS A 46 -6.42 1.51 -10.13
C CYS A 46 -5.50 1.00 -11.25
N PHE A 47 -5.54 -0.29 -11.58
CA PHE A 47 -4.77 -0.84 -12.70
C PHE A 47 -5.19 -0.24 -14.06
N ALA A 48 -6.50 -0.12 -14.31
CA ALA A 48 -6.99 0.48 -15.55
C ALA A 48 -6.58 1.96 -15.71
N ALA A 49 -6.42 2.67 -14.59
CA ALA A 49 -6.02 4.07 -14.54
C ALA A 49 -4.51 4.27 -14.29
N CYS A 50 -3.69 3.20 -14.34
CA CYS A 50 -2.26 3.24 -14.03
C CYS A 50 -1.93 3.97 -12.72
N THR A 51 -2.78 3.81 -11.71
CA THR A 51 -2.73 4.52 -10.43
C THR A 51 -2.31 3.58 -9.31
N CYS A 52 -1.39 4.02 -8.45
CA CYS A 52 -1.07 3.37 -7.18
C CYS A 52 -1.73 4.07 -6.00
N VAL A 53 -1.94 3.31 -4.93
CA VAL A 53 -2.52 3.77 -3.66
C VAL A 53 -1.50 3.59 -2.55
N ASP A 54 -1.21 4.64 -1.81
CA ASP A 54 -0.43 4.59 -0.58
C ASP A 54 -1.39 4.75 0.61
N VAL A 55 -1.15 4.01 1.69
CA VAL A 55 -2.03 3.95 2.87
C VAL A 55 -1.26 4.32 4.12
N TYR A 56 -1.73 5.36 4.80
CA TYR A 56 -1.26 5.81 6.10
C TYR A 56 -2.31 5.51 7.15
N ALA A 57 -2.01 4.57 8.01
CA ALA A 57 -2.87 4.17 9.11
C ALA A 57 -2.32 4.73 10.42
N CYS A 58 -2.95 5.78 10.91
CA CYS A 58 -2.49 6.59 12.04
C CYS A 58 -3.57 6.66 13.14
N PRO A 59 -3.97 5.53 13.75
CA PRO A 59 -5.03 5.57 14.75
C PRO A 59 -4.57 6.27 16.03
N PRO A 60 -5.40 7.12 16.65
CA PRO A 60 -5.14 7.62 17.99
C PRO A 60 -5.24 6.47 19.03
N PRO A 61 -4.86 6.73 20.29
CA PRO A 61 -4.97 5.72 21.35
C PRO A 61 -6.38 5.12 21.45
N ASN A 62 -6.45 3.81 21.67
CA ASN A 62 -7.69 3.02 21.80
C ASN A 62 -8.55 2.92 20.52
N VAL A 63 -8.04 3.34 19.36
CA VAL A 63 -8.69 3.10 18.07
C VAL A 63 -7.98 1.96 17.35
N THR A 64 -8.76 0.98 16.88
CA THR A 64 -8.25 -0.13 16.05
C THR A 64 -8.67 0.09 14.62
N LEU A 65 -7.70 0.00 13.70
CA LEU A 65 -7.92 -0.04 12.27
C LEU A 65 -7.79 -1.47 11.76
N GLU A 66 -8.54 -1.78 10.71
CA GLU A 66 -8.46 -3.08 10.06
C GLU A 66 -7.43 -3.01 8.92
N LEU A 67 -6.14 -3.05 9.30
CA LEU A 67 -5.01 -2.80 8.40
C LEU A 67 -4.92 -3.74 7.21
N GLN A 68 -5.42 -4.98 7.35
CA GLN A 68 -5.40 -5.96 6.27
C GLN A 68 -6.28 -5.47 5.12
N SER A 69 -7.55 -5.15 5.38
CA SER A 69 -8.44 -4.63 4.33
C SER A 69 -8.05 -3.23 3.85
N LEU A 70 -7.71 -2.32 4.76
CA LEU A 70 -7.32 -0.96 4.38
C LEU A 70 -6.02 -0.93 3.57
N GLY A 71 -5.06 -1.81 3.89
CA GLY A 71 -3.78 -1.91 3.20
C GLY A 71 -3.84 -2.70 1.88
N PHE A 72 -4.90 -3.48 1.65
CA PHE A 72 -4.99 -4.36 0.48
C PHE A 72 -4.82 -3.62 -0.85
N PRO A 73 -5.46 -2.46 -1.11
CA PRO A 73 -5.24 -1.71 -2.35
C PRO A 73 -3.78 -1.27 -2.55
N ALA A 74 -3.10 -0.86 -1.48
CA ALA A 74 -1.69 -0.48 -1.56
C ALA A 74 -0.80 -1.67 -1.91
N GLN A 75 -1.02 -2.81 -1.26
CA GLN A 75 -0.29 -4.05 -1.56
C GLN A 75 -0.44 -4.50 -3.02
N GLN A 76 -1.66 -4.40 -3.56
CA GLN A 76 -1.92 -4.86 -4.93
C GLN A 76 -1.40 -3.87 -5.98
N THR A 77 -1.45 -2.57 -5.71
CA THR A 77 -1.07 -1.53 -6.68
C THR A 77 0.41 -1.15 -6.62
N GLY A 78 1.16 -1.69 -5.65
CA GLY A 78 2.60 -1.43 -5.47
C GLY A 78 2.91 -0.16 -4.67
N GLY A 79 1.92 0.38 -3.95
CA GLY A 79 2.10 1.50 -3.03
C GLY A 79 2.54 1.07 -1.64
N ASP A 80 2.82 2.06 -0.79
CA ASP A 80 3.31 1.89 0.57
C ASP A 80 2.16 1.75 1.59
N ILE A 81 2.40 0.97 2.65
CA ILE A 81 1.57 0.98 3.85
C ILE A 81 2.42 1.47 5.03
N ARG A 82 1.99 2.57 5.67
CA ARG A 82 2.63 3.13 6.85
C ARG A 82 1.68 3.06 8.03
N PHE A 83 2.09 2.34 9.08
CA PHE A 83 1.31 2.24 10.31
C PHE A 83 2.00 3.00 11.44
N VAL A 84 1.29 3.97 12.02
CA VAL A 84 1.74 4.79 13.15
C VAL A 84 0.73 4.61 14.30
N PRO A 85 0.96 3.65 15.20
CA PRO A 85 0.05 3.40 16.31
C PRO A 85 0.05 4.57 17.30
N GLU A 86 -1.07 4.74 18.00
CA GLU A 86 -1.26 5.77 19.03
C GLU A 86 -0.93 7.18 18.55
N PHE A 87 -1.26 7.49 17.29
CA PHE A 87 -0.92 8.74 16.63
C PHE A 87 -1.40 9.95 17.42
N CYS A 88 -0.49 10.91 17.59
CA CYS A 88 -0.71 12.16 18.30
C CYS A 88 -0.10 13.30 17.48
N GLY A 89 -0.95 14.16 16.91
CA GLY A 89 -0.51 15.20 16.00
C GLY A 89 0.52 16.20 16.59
N SER A 90 0.51 16.42 17.91
CA SER A 90 1.51 17.30 18.55
C SER A 90 2.89 16.65 18.68
N ARG A 91 2.95 15.33 18.87
CA ARG A 91 4.17 14.53 18.99
C ARG A 91 4.73 14.10 17.63
N ASP A 92 3.84 13.80 16.68
CA ASP A 92 4.19 13.14 15.42
C ASP A 92 4.22 14.12 14.23
N LYS A 93 4.10 15.44 14.47
CA LYS A 93 4.12 16.49 13.43
C LYS A 93 5.39 16.47 12.58
N GLU A 94 6.56 16.21 13.17
CA GLU A 94 7.82 16.12 12.43
C GLU A 94 7.82 14.91 11.48
N TRP A 95 7.22 13.80 11.91
CA TRP A 95 7.05 12.62 11.07
C TRP A 95 6.10 12.91 9.90
N VAL A 96 4.96 13.54 10.16
CA VAL A 96 4.02 13.97 9.09
C VAL A 96 4.71 14.92 8.12
N ALA A 97 5.48 15.89 8.60
CA ALA A 97 6.20 16.82 7.75
C ALA A 97 7.27 16.12 6.89
N ALA A 98 7.97 15.13 7.44
CA ALA A 98 8.92 14.32 6.70
C ALA A 98 8.23 13.48 5.62
N GLU A 99 7.07 12.91 5.94
CA GLU A 99 6.31 12.08 5.01
C GLU A 99 5.70 12.90 3.87
N MET A 100 5.13 14.07 4.18
CA MET A 100 4.67 15.02 3.17
C MET A 100 5.81 15.44 2.26
N ARG A 101 6.99 15.77 2.82
CA ARG A 101 8.17 16.07 2.02
C ARG A 101 8.50 14.90 1.10
N ARG A 102 8.54 13.67 1.62
CA ARG A 102 8.81 12.45 0.84
C ARG A 102 7.82 12.31 -0.33
N ILE A 103 6.52 12.46 -0.09
CA ILE A 103 5.46 12.36 -1.12
C ILE A 103 5.70 13.38 -2.25
N PHE A 104 6.06 14.61 -1.92
CA PHE A 104 6.24 15.66 -2.93
C PHE A 104 7.63 15.69 -3.60
N THR A 105 8.66 15.09 -3.00
CA THR A 105 10.03 15.17 -3.52
C THR A 105 10.60 13.85 -4.02
N SER A 106 9.94 12.72 -3.77
CA SER A 106 10.43 11.42 -4.27
C SER A 106 10.15 11.26 -5.76
N CYS A 107 11.02 10.51 -6.45
CA CYS A 107 10.78 10.12 -7.83
C CYS A 107 9.83 8.93 -7.88
N PHE A 108 8.67 9.03 -8.52
CA PHE A 108 7.74 7.93 -8.71
C PHE A 108 7.70 7.50 -10.17
N TYR A 109 7.61 6.19 -10.41
CA TYR A 109 7.44 5.63 -11.75
C TYR A 109 6.04 5.01 -11.86
N PHE A 110 5.29 5.44 -12.87
CA PHE A 110 3.93 5.01 -13.13
C PHE A 110 3.88 4.11 -14.37
N ASP A 111 2.91 3.20 -14.41
CA ASP A 111 2.70 2.25 -15.51
C ASP A 111 3.92 1.39 -15.87
N VAL A 112 4.57 0.81 -14.85
CA VAL A 112 5.80 0.04 -15.05
C VAL A 112 5.50 -1.46 -15.20
N GLU A 113 6.15 -2.08 -16.19
CA GLU A 113 6.18 -3.53 -16.37
C GLU A 113 7.58 -4.07 -16.02
N PHE A 114 7.63 -4.99 -15.06
CA PHE A 114 8.84 -5.71 -14.70
C PHE A 114 8.85 -7.08 -15.39
N LYS A 115 9.88 -7.34 -16.21
CA LYS A 115 10.03 -8.60 -16.93
C LYS A 115 11.35 -9.27 -16.56
N LEU A 116 11.28 -10.37 -15.82
CA LEU A 116 12.43 -11.21 -15.51
C LEU A 116 12.59 -12.29 -16.59
N ARG A 117 13.72 -12.27 -17.30
CA ARG A 117 14.07 -13.29 -18.30
C ARG A 117 15.16 -14.20 -17.73
N LEU A 118 14.96 -15.51 -17.81
CA LEU A 118 15.95 -16.50 -17.38
C LEU A 118 16.61 -17.16 -18.60
N SER A 119 17.84 -17.65 -18.45
CA SER A 119 18.58 -18.29 -19.55
C SER A 119 18.01 -19.67 -19.88
N LYS A 120 18.02 -19.99 -21.19
CA LYS A 120 17.65 -21.20 -21.98
C LYS A 120 16.61 -22.23 -21.52
N VAL A 121 16.19 -22.29 -20.25
CA VAL A 121 15.12 -23.15 -19.75
C VAL A 121 13.86 -22.31 -19.54
N GLY A 122 13.27 -21.85 -20.65
CA GLY A 122 11.83 -21.64 -20.87
C GLY A 122 10.97 -20.82 -19.90
N LEU A 123 11.49 -20.17 -18.86
CA LEU A 123 10.68 -19.43 -17.89
C LEU A 123 10.86 -17.92 -18.07
N SER A 124 9.74 -17.24 -18.38
CA SER A 124 9.60 -15.78 -18.33
C SER A 124 8.56 -15.44 -17.27
N LEU A 125 8.92 -14.61 -16.30
CA LEU A 125 7.98 -14.05 -15.33
C LEU A 125 7.75 -12.58 -15.68
N VAL A 126 6.50 -12.19 -15.88
CA VAL A 126 6.09 -10.79 -16.08
C VAL A 126 5.27 -10.38 -14.86
N LEU A 127 5.72 -9.33 -14.18
CA LEU A 127 5.03 -8.69 -13.06
C LEU A 127 4.73 -7.25 -13.46
N ARG A 128 3.45 -6.87 -13.49
CA ARG A 128 3.03 -5.47 -13.66
C ARG A 128 2.77 -4.88 -12.28
N ARG A 129 3.55 -3.85 -11.89
CA ARG A 129 3.41 -3.13 -10.61
C ARG A 129 3.87 -1.68 -10.80
N SER A 130 3.21 -0.72 -10.16
CA SER A 130 3.83 0.59 -9.94
C SER A 130 5.00 0.42 -8.98
N LEU A 131 6.13 1.07 -9.26
CA LEU A 131 7.40 0.85 -8.55
C LEU A 131 7.77 2.10 -7.75
N HIS A 132 7.86 1.94 -6.43
CA HIS A 132 8.50 2.90 -5.55
C HIS A 132 10.03 2.93 -5.81
N PRO A 133 10.71 4.09 -5.76
CA PRO A 133 12.10 4.29 -6.18
C PRO A 133 13.17 3.37 -5.58
N HIS A 134 12.97 2.80 -4.39
CA HIS A 134 13.97 1.92 -3.76
C HIS A 134 14.26 0.63 -4.55
N ILE A 135 13.36 0.22 -5.44
CA ILE A 135 13.58 -0.92 -6.35
C ILE A 135 14.12 -0.46 -7.71
N ALA A 136 13.77 0.76 -8.16
CA ALA A 136 14.20 1.30 -9.44
C ALA A 136 15.72 1.51 -9.55
N SER A 137 16.40 1.83 -8.43
CA SER A 137 17.86 2.00 -8.40
C SER A 137 18.65 0.72 -8.70
N TYR A 138 18.06 -0.46 -8.52
CA TYR A 138 18.70 -1.73 -8.88
C TYR A 138 18.59 -2.08 -10.36
N LEU A 139 17.71 -1.41 -11.11
CA LEU A 139 17.47 -1.68 -12.53
C LEU A 139 18.33 -0.83 -13.46
N VAL A 140 18.76 0.36 -13.03
CA VAL A 140 19.60 1.26 -13.84
C VAL A 140 21.08 0.84 -13.82
N GLY A 141 21.51 0.03 -12.84
CA GLY A 141 22.91 -0.38 -12.68
C GLY A 141 23.43 -1.43 -13.67
N SER A 142 22.59 -1.99 -14.54
CA SER A 142 22.98 -3.04 -15.50
C SER A 142 23.17 -2.58 -16.94
N GLU A 143 22.94 -1.31 -17.27
CA GLU A 143 23.05 -0.80 -18.66
C GLU A 143 24.42 -0.14 -18.99
N GLN A 144 25.42 -0.21 -18.11
CA GLN A 144 26.74 0.41 -18.32
C GLN A 144 27.91 -0.59 -18.38
N MET A 145 27.65 -1.86 -18.66
CA MET A 145 28.71 -2.86 -18.86
C MET A 145 28.50 -3.66 -20.14
N GLN A 146 28.66 -2.98 -21.27
CA GLN A 146 28.95 -3.59 -22.57
C GLN A 146 29.89 -2.69 -23.38
#